data_AF-A0A7V3PPI0-F1
#
_entry.id   AF-A0A7V3PPI0-F1
#
_cell.length_a   1.000
_cell.length_b   1.000
_cell.length_c   1.000
_cell.angle_alpha   90.00
_cell.angle_beta   90.00
_cell.angle_gamma   90.00
#
_symmetry.space_group_name_H-M   'P 1'
#
loop_
_entity.id
_entity.type
_entity.pdbx_description
1 polymer ?
#
loop_
_entity_poly.entity_id
_entity_poly.type
_entity_poly.pdbx_seq_one_letter_code
_entity_poly.pdbx_strand_id
1 'polypeptide(L)'
;MKARWIHWLLNVPSADPDDARRRRLLNILLAGMGLFTLVGLVVTAVASALGPVPSWQSSRLVYLGFPALLIAVIAIFVINRYGSGRLATWLTVLVLIAYVFADNAEQVTFGRSLAAFAIPIFVASFLLRPYA
;
A
#
# COMPACT_ATOMS: atom_id res chain seq x y z
N MET A 1 -13.04 -15.76 20.78
CA MET A 1 -11.58 -16.03 20.65
C MET A 1 -10.93 -15.52 19.35
N LYS A 2 -11.66 -15.02 18.33
CA LYS A 2 -11.08 -14.69 17.01
C LYS A 2 -10.45 -13.30 16.84
N ALA A 3 -10.72 -12.33 17.72
CA ALA A 3 -10.19 -10.97 17.57
C ALA A 3 -8.75 -10.76 18.09
N ARG A 4 -8.25 -11.63 18.97
CA ARG A 4 -6.98 -11.41 19.69
C ARG A 4 -5.74 -11.46 18.76
N TRP A 5 -5.81 -12.24 17.69
CA TRP A 5 -4.73 -12.38 16.71
C TRP A 5 -4.52 -11.14 15.84
N ILE A 6 -5.62 -10.50 15.41
CA ILE A 6 -5.57 -9.28 14.60
C ILE A 6 -4.97 -8.13 15.42
N HIS A 7 -5.35 -8.01 16.70
CA HIS A 7 -4.74 -7.04 17.59
C HIS A 7 -3.24 -7.28 17.79
N TRP A 8 -2.78 -8.53 17.85
CA TRP A 8 -1.36 -8.83 18.03
C TRP A 8 -0.52 -8.50 16.79
N LEU A 9 -1.04 -8.77 15.59
CA LEU A 9 -0.40 -8.42 14.31
C LEU A 9 -0.31 -6.90 14.11
N LEU A 10 -1.35 -6.17 14.53
CA LEU A 10 -1.42 -4.72 14.28
C LEU A 10 -0.73 -3.87 15.35
N ASN A 11 -0.56 -4.38 16.58
CA ASN A 11 -0.07 -3.56 17.69
C ASN A 11 1.46 -3.67 17.85
N VAL A 12 2.18 -2.58 17.57
CA VAL A 12 3.64 -2.51 17.69
C VAL A 12 3.99 -1.88 19.03
N PRO A 13 4.71 -2.58 19.93
CA PRO A 13 5.17 -1.98 21.18
C PRO A 13 6.15 -0.84 20.86
N SER A 14 5.87 0.38 21.32
CA SER A 14 6.81 1.50 21.31
C SER A 14 6.79 2.16 22.68
N ALA A 15 7.94 2.70 23.11
CA ALA A 15 8.08 3.41 24.38
C ALA A 15 7.30 4.74 24.39
N ASP A 16 7.04 5.30 23.21
CA ASP A 16 6.24 6.52 23.02
C ASP A 16 4.82 6.14 22.54
N PRO A 17 3.75 6.51 23.27
CA PRO A 17 2.38 6.18 22.90
C PRO A 17 1.95 6.77 21.55
N ASP A 18 2.50 7.92 21.15
CA ASP A 18 2.18 8.52 19.85
C ASP A 18 2.84 7.76 18.69
N ASP A 19 4.06 7.27 18.88
CA ASP A 19 4.75 6.42 17.90
C ASP A 19 4.03 5.06 17.76
N ALA A 20 3.58 4.47 18.88
CA ALA A 20 2.79 3.24 18.86
C ALA A 20 1.49 3.42 18.05
N ARG A 21 0.78 4.55 18.23
CA ARG A 21 -0.44 4.86 17.48
C ARG A 21 -0.17 5.00 15.98
N ARG A 22 0.88 5.72 15.57
CA ARG A 22 1.25 5.91 14.15
C ARG A 22 1.65 4.61 13.48
N ARG A 23 2.48 3.79 14.15
CA ARG A 23 2.88 2.48 13.62
C ARG A 23 1.69 1.54 13.46
N ARG A 24 0.73 1.60 14.38
CA ARG A 24 -0.52 0.84 14.26
C ARG A 24 -1.36 1.30 13.07
N LEU A 25 -1.51 2.61 12.86
CA LEU A 25 -2.19 3.16 11.68
C LEU A 25 -1.49 2.71 10.38
N LEU A 26 -0.16 2.77 10.35
CA LEU A 26 0.62 2.31 9.21
C LEU A 26 0.37 0.82 8.92
N ASN A 27 0.38 -0.04 9.93
CA ASN A 27 0.07 -1.46 9.75
C ASN A 27 -1.34 -1.72 9.25
N ILE A 28 -2.33 -0.93 9.69
CA ILE A 28 -3.71 -1.03 9.20
C ILE A 28 -3.76 -0.63 7.71
N LEU A 29 -3.10 0.46 7.33
CA LEU A 29 -3.02 0.91 5.94
C LEU A 29 -2.33 -0.14 5.05
N LEU A 30 -1.17 -0.64 5.47
CA LEU A 30 -0.43 -1.69 4.74
C LEU A 30 -1.23 -2.99 4.63
N ALA A 31 -1.96 -3.39 5.67
CA ALA A 31 -2.83 -4.56 5.62
C ALA A 31 -3.97 -4.37 4.60
N GLY A 32 -4.59 -3.19 4.57
CA GLY A 32 -5.60 -2.84 3.57
C GLY A 32 -5.02 -2.86 2.15
N MET A 33 -3.88 -2.20 1.93
CA MET A 33 -3.20 -2.18 0.64
C MET A 33 -2.81 -3.59 0.19
N GLY A 34 -2.28 -4.41 1.09
CA GLY A 34 -1.91 -5.79 0.83
C GLY A 34 -3.13 -6.63 0.42
N LEU A 35 -4.25 -6.46 1.12
CA LEU A 35 -5.51 -7.14 0.79
C LEU A 35 -6.03 -6.73 -0.60
N PHE A 36 -6.08 -5.42 -0.90
CA PHE A 36 -6.51 -4.96 -2.22
C PHE A 36 -5.58 -5.44 -3.35
N THR A 37 -4.27 -5.44 -3.10
CA THR A 37 -3.27 -5.95 -4.06
C THR A 37 -3.46 -7.44 -4.31
N LEU A 38 -3.70 -8.23 -3.25
CA LEU A 38 -4.00 -9.66 -3.36
C LEU A 38 -5.29 -9.91 -4.15
N VAL A 39 -6.37 -9.19 -3.84
CA VAL A 39 -7.64 -9.31 -4.57
C VAL A 39 -7.43 -8.96 -6.04
N GLY A 40 -6.72 -7.87 -6.34
CA GLY A 40 -6.41 -7.48 -7.72
C GLY A 40 -5.64 -8.56 -8.47
N LEU A 41 -4.62 -9.15 -7.84
CA LEU A 41 -3.84 -10.25 -8.41
C LEU A 41 -4.72 -11.48 -8.72
N VAL A 42 -5.59 -11.87 -7.78
CA VAL A 42 -6.53 -12.99 -7.97
C VAL A 42 -7.49 -12.70 -9.12
N VAL A 43 -8.08 -11.49 -9.16
CA VAL A 43 -8.99 -11.07 -10.23
C VAL A 43 -8.28 -11.12 -11.59
N THR A 44 -7.05 -10.60 -11.69
CA THR A 44 -6.27 -10.66 -12.94
C THR A 44 -5.96 -12.10 -13.35
N ALA A 45 -5.57 -12.97 -12.41
CA ALA A 45 -5.26 -14.37 -12.68
C ALA A 45 -6.50 -15.17 -13.12
N VAL A 46 -7.66 -14.92 -12.52
CA VAL A 46 -8.93 -15.56 -12.91
C VAL A 46 -9.40 -15.04 -14.28
N ALA A 47 -9.34 -13.72 -14.49
CA ALA A 47 -9.76 -13.12 -15.75
C ALA A 47 -8.95 -13.65 -16.95
N SER A 48 -7.65 -13.86 -16.77
CA SER A 48 -6.80 -14.43 -17.83
C SER A 48 -6.99 -15.92 -18.07
N ALA A 49 -7.42 -16.67 -17.06
CA ALA A 49 -7.77 -18.08 -17.21
C ALA A 49 -9.09 -18.28 -17.96
N LEU A 50 -10.02 -17.31 -17.89
CA LEU A 50 -11.39 -17.44 -18.41
C LEU A 50 -11.61 -16.91 -19.84
N GLY A 51 -10.63 -16.24 -20.47
CA GLY A 51 -10.79 -15.77 -21.85
C GLY A 51 -9.82 -14.64 -22.24
N PRO A 52 -9.99 -14.04 -23.45
CA PRO A 52 -9.07 -13.02 -23.95
C PRO A 52 -9.06 -11.80 -23.04
N VAL A 53 -7.91 -11.55 -22.40
CA VAL A 53 -7.68 -10.36 -21.59
C VAL A 53 -7.79 -9.13 -22.52
N PRO A 54 -8.57 -8.10 -22.16
CA PRO A 54 -8.71 -6.90 -22.97
C PRO A 54 -7.35 -6.28 -23.31
N SER A 55 -7.13 -5.95 -24.59
CA SER A 55 -5.85 -5.48 -25.16
C SER A 55 -5.32 -4.14 -24.63
N TRP A 56 -6.12 -3.43 -23.83
CA TRP A 56 -5.82 -2.10 -23.28
C TRP A 56 -4.82 -2.12 -22.12
N GLN A 57 -4.41 -3.31 -21.66
CA GLN A 57 -3.36 -3.47 -20.66
C GLN A 57 -2.24 -4.34 -21.23
N SER A 58 -1.03 -3.78 -21.25
CA SER A 58 0.22 -4.55 -21.36
C SER A 58 0.22 -5.61 -20.27
N SER A 59 -0.25 -6.81 -20.61
CA SER A 59 -0.47 -7.91 -19.65
C SER A 59 0.78 -8.14 -18.80
N ARG A 60 1.96 -8.01 -19.41
CA ARG A 60 3.26 -8.12 -18.74
C ARG A 60 3.48 -7.14 -17.59
N LEU A 61 3.07 -5.88 -17.73
CA LEU A 61 3.24 -4.87 -16.67
C LEU A 61 2.32 -5.16 -15.49
N VAL A 62 1.10 -5.65 -15.75
CA VAL A 62 0.15 -6.02 -14.70
C VAL A 62 0.65 -7.24 -13.91
N TYR A 63 1.14 -8.27 -14.62
CA TYR A 63 1.70 -9.48 -13.99
C TYR A 63 2.99 -9.25 -13.21
N LEU A 64 3.76 -8.21 -13.52
CA LEU A 64 4.94 -7.83 -12.74
C LEU A 64 4.58 -6.84 -11.62
N GLY A 65 3.68 -5.90 -11.88
CA GLY A 65 3.32 -4.82 -10.97
C GLY A 65 2.61 -5.31 -9.70
N PHE A 66 1.60 -6.17 -9.82
CA PHE A 66 0.87 -6.68 -8.65
C PHE A 66 1.78 -7.47 -7.69
N PRO A 67 2.59 -8.45 -8.15
CA PRO A 67 3.53 -9.13 -7.27
C PRO A 67 4.60 -8.20 -6.68
N ALA A 68 5.16 -7.29 -7.48
CA ALA A 68 6.18 -6.35 -6.99
C ALA A 68 5.61 -5.44 -5.89
N LEU A 69 4.40 -4.92 -6.07
CA LEU A 69 3.72 -4.10 -5.07
C LEU A 69 3.42 -4.92 -3.81
N LEU A 70 2.97 -6.16 -3.95
CA LEU A 70 2.70 -7.04 -2.82
C LEU A 70 3.95 -7.31 -1.99
N ILE A 71 5.08 -7.60 -2.66
CA ILE A 71 6.38 -7.78 -2.01
C ILE A 71 6.80 -6.50 -1.29
N ALA A 72 6.65 -5.34 -1.91
CA ALA A 72 6.96 -4.05 -1.29
C ALA A 72 6.11 -3.81 -0.02
N VAL A 73 4.80 -4.04 -0.09
CA VAL A 73 3.89 -3.90 1.07
C VAL A 73 4.28 -4.86 2.20
N ILE A 74 4.56 -6.12 1.90
CA ILE A 74 5.00 -7.11 2.90
C ILE A 74 6.33 -6.69 3.52
N ALA A 75 7.31 -6.29 2.72
CA ALA A 75 8.60 -5.84 3.20
C ALA A 75 8.47 -4.62 4.14
N ILE A 76 7.68 -3.62 3.75
CA ILE A 76 7.44 -2.43 4.57
C ILE A 76 6.69 -2.80 5.86
N PHE A 77 5.73 -3.72 5.80
CA PHE A 77 5.02 -4.20 6.98
C PHE A 77 5.98 -4.87 7.98
N VAL A 78 6.87 -5.74 7.48
CA VAL A 78 7.91 -6.39 8.29
C VAL A 78 8.87 -5.35 8.89
N ILE A 79 9.31 -4.35 8.11
CA ILE A 79 10.16 -3.26 8.60
C ILE A 79 9.44 -2.45 9.71
N ASN A 80 8.16 -2.14 9.55
CA ASN A 80 7.40 -1.41 10.57
C ASN A 80 7.23 -2.24 11.85
N ARG A 81 7.12 -3.57 11.71
CA ARG A 81 6.93 -4.50 12.83
C ARG A 81 8.19 -4.71 13.65
N TYR A 82 9.32 -4.94 12.99
CA TYR A 82 10.56 -5.36 13.67
C TYR A 82 11.66 -4.29 13.70
N GLY A 83 11.49 -3.19 12.96
CA GLY A 83 12.50 -2.16 12.79
C GLY A 83 12.00 -0.75 13.10
N SER A 84 12.46 0.20 12.27
CA SER A 84 12.16 1.62 12.42
C SER A 84 10.83 1.98 11.76
N GLY A 85 9.87 2.43 12.57
CA GLY A 85 8.58 2.95 12.08
C GLY A 85 8.74 4.19 11.20
N ARG A 86 9.80 4.98 11.40
CA ARG A 86 10.11 6.12 10.52
C ARG A 86 10.49 5.66 9.12
N LEU A 87 11.37 4.66 9.00
CA LEU A 87 11.77 4.12 7.70
C LEU A 87 10.56 3.53 6.96
N ALA A 88 9.73 2.76 7.65
CA ALA A 88 8.52 2.20 7.05
C ALA A 88 7.56 3.29 6.56
N THR A 89 7.41 4.38 7.31
CA THR A 89 6.59 5.54 6.92
C THR A 89 7.12 6.18 5.64
N TRP A 90 8.41 6.49 5.59
CA TRP A 90 9.05 7.08 4.40
C TRP A 90 8.92 6.19 3.17
N LEU A 91 9.17 4.88 3.32
CA LEU A 91 9.03 3.91 2.24
C LEU A 91 7.59 3.84 1.72
N THR A 92 6.59 3.88 2.61
CA THR A 92 5.18 3.86 2.22
C THR A 92 4.82 5.09 1.39
N VAL A 93 5.23 6.27 1.85
CA VAL A 93 5.00 7.53 1.11
C VAL A 93 5.71 7.50 -0.24
N LEU A 94 6.94 6.99 -0.31
CA LEU A 94 7.70 6.88 -1.56
C LEU A 94 6.99 5.95 -2.56
N VAL A 95 6.49 4.79 -2.11
CA VAL A 95 5.72 3.88 -2.97
C VAL A 95 4.45 4.56 -3.51
N LEU A 96 3.74 5.31 -2.68
CA LEU A 96 2.55 6.05 -3.11
C LEU A 96 2.89 7.15 -4.13
N ILE A 97 4.00 7.86 -3.94
CA ILE A 97 4.48 8.85 -4.91
C ILE A 97 4.87 8.16 -6.23
N ALA A 98 5.65 7.08 -6.16
CA ALA A 98 6.05 6.32 -7.35
C ALA A 98 4.84 5.80 -8.14
N TYR A 99 3.77 5.39 -7.45
CA TYR A 99 2.52 4.98 -8.08
C TYR A 99 1.89 6.11 -8.91
N VAL A 100 1.89 7.35 -8.41
CA VAL A 100 1.39 8.51 -9.15
C VAL A 100 2.17 8.75 -10.43
N PHE A 101 3.49 8.62 -10.38
CA PHE A 101 4.36 8.81 -11.56
C PHE A 101 4.35 7.63 -12.52
N ALA A 102 3.89 6.45 -12.08
CA ALA A 102 3.78 5.26 -12.92
C ALA A 102 2.48 5.21 -13.73
N ASP A 103 1.52 6.12 -13.47
CA ASP A 103 0.24 6.12 -14.18
C ASP A 103 0.36 6.73 -15.60
N ASN A 104 -0.48 6.28 -16.53
CA ASN A 104 -0.41 6.74 -17.92
C ASN A 104 -0.96 8.16 -18.07
N ALA A 105 -0.30 8.99 -18.87
CA ALA A 105 -0.68 10.40 -19.09
C ALA A 105 -2.15 10.58 -19.56
N GLU A 106 -2.72 9.61 -20.29
CA GLU A 106 -4.14 9.62 -20.65
C GLU A 106 -5.07 9.43 -19.43
N GLN A 107 -4.73 8.56 -18.50
CA GLN A 107 -5.58 8.34 -17.31
C GLN A 107 -5.57 9.55 -16.38
N VAL A 108 -4.49 10.34 -16.44
CA VAL A 108 -4.33 11.60 -15.71
C VAL A 108 -5.31 12.68 -16.23
N THR A 109 -5.57 12.74 -17.53
CA THR A 109 -6.47 13.76 -18.12
C THR A 109 -7.95 13.42 -17.91
N PHE A 110 -8.31 12.15 -17.74
CA PHE A 110 -9.69 11.71 -17.46
C PHE A 110 -10.13 11.80 -15.98
N GLY A 111 -9.41 12.56 -15.14
CA GLY A 111 -9.85 12.87 -13.76
C GLY A 111 -9.42 11.87 -12.68
N ARG A 112 -8.72 10.78 -13.02
CA ARG A 112 -8.12 9.83 -12.05
C ARG A 112 -7.04 10.49 -11.17
N SER A 113 -6.45 11.56 -11.68
CA SER A 113 -5.38 12.34 -11.04
C SER A 113 -5.73 12.83 -9.65
N LEU A 114 -6.95 13.32 -9.43
CA LEU A 114 -7.30 13.91 -8.14
C LEU A 114 -7.15 12.88 -7.02
N ALA A 115 -7.68 11.67 -7.22
CA ALA A 115 -7.55 10.58 -6.26
C ALA A 115 -6.11 10.08 -6.15
N ALA A 116 -5.40 9.98 -7.28
CA ALA A 116 -4.00 9.55 -7.32
C ALA A 116 -3.09 10.49 -6.51
N PHE A 117 -3.32 11.80 -6.53
CA PHE A 117 -2.55 12.77 -5.74
C PHE A 117 -3.08 12.96 -4.31
N ALA A 118 -4.41 12.92 -4.10
CA ALA A 118 -5.00 13.15 -2.78
C ALA A 118 -4.69 12.04 -1.78
N ILE A 119 -4.69 10.78 -2.22
CA ILE A 119 -4.42 9.63 -1.34
C ILE A 119 -3.02 9.70 -0.70
N PRO A 120 -1.91 9.88 -1.46
CA PRO A 120 -0.58 10.07 -0.88
C PRO A 120 -0.51 11.23 0.11
N ILE A 121 -1.13 12.37 -0.19
CA ILE A 121 -1.14 13.56 0.67
C ILE A 121 -1.86 13.26 1.98
N PHE A 122 -3.05 12.64 1.90
CA PHE A 122 -3.83 12.26 3.07
C PHE A 122 -3.09 11.23 3.92
N VAL A 123 -2.52 10.19 3.31
CA VAL A 123 -1.75 9.18 4.04
C VAL A 123 -0.51 9.80 4.70
N ALA A 124 0.20 10.69 4.02
CA ALA A 124 1.36 11.39 4.56
C ALA A 124 1.01 12.26 5.76
N SER A 125 -0.15 12.94 5.77
CA SER A 125 -0.55 13.82 6.87
C SER A 125 -0.81 13.06 8.19
N PHE A 126 -1.28 11.82 8.13
CA PHE A 126 -1.46 10.98 9.33
C PHE A 126 -0.17 10.29 9.77
N LEU A 127 0.70 9.93 8.83
CA LEU A 127 1.88 9.13 9.14
C LEU A 127 3.09 9.99 9.54
N LEU A 128 3.36 11.09 8.84
CA LEU A 128 4.54 11.93 9.10
C LEU A 128 4.41 12.66 10.43
N ARG A 129 5.46 12.58 11.26
CA ARG A 129 5.50 13.25 12.56
C ARG A 129 5.59 14.76 12.32
N PRO A 130 4.70 15.59 12.90
CA PRO A 130 4.88 17.03 12.87
C PRO A 130 6.21 17.37 13.53
N TYR A 131 6.97 18.25 12.89
CA TYR A 131 8.29 18.66 13.37
C TYR A 131 8.22 19.93 14.25
N ALA A 132 7.04 20.22 14.80
CA ALA A 132 6.75 21.37 15.65
C ALA A 132 6.12 20.89 16.96
#